data_AF-A0A924F6S7-F1
#
_entry.id   AF-A0A924F6S7-F1
#
_cell.length_a   1.000
_cell.length_b   1.000
_cell.length_c   1.000
_cell.angle_alpha   90.00
_cell.angle_beta   90.00
_cell.angle_gamma   90.00
#
_symmetry.space_group_name_H-M   'P 1'
#
loop_
_entity.id
_entity.type
_entity.pdbx_description
1 polymer ?
#
loop_
_entity_poly.entity_id
_entity_poly.type
_entity_poly.pdbx_seq_one_letter_code
_entity_poly.pdbx_strand_id
1 'polypeptide(L)' 'LFIGREDKTILGKSLISPDQQAIHGQYKLLGKQTAAKIPGAKIIEFESCGHIPHIEVPTEFTVALLGSL' A
#
# COMPACT_ATOMS: atom_id res chain seq x y z
N LEU A 1 -4.89 4.02 7.05
CA LEU A 1 -4.09 3.14 6.18
C LEU A 1 -3.37 4.01 5.17
N PHE A 2 -2.05 4.08 5.23
CA PHE A 2 -1.21 4.78 4.27
C PHE A 2 -0.64 3.74 3.32
N ILE A 3 -1.02 3.77 2.05
CA ILE A 3 -0.72 2.71 1.09
C ILE A 3 -0.03 3.31 -0.14
N GLY A 4 1.19 2.87 -0.43
CA GLY A 4 1.80 3.11 -1.74
C GLY A 4 1.25 2.13 -2.76
N ARG A 5 0.78 2.65 -3.90
CA ARG A 5 0.11 1.83 -4.93
C ARG A 5 1.05 0.98 -5.76
N GLU A 6 2.33 1.31 -5.78
CA GLU A 6 3.37 0.55 -6.46
C GLU A 6 4.01 -0.50 -5.54
N ASP A 7 3.53 -0.63 -4.30
CA ASP A 7 3.96 -1.70 -3.42
C ASP A 7 3.60 -3.07 -4.01
N LYS A 8 4.62 -3.89 -4.22
CA LYS A 8 4.56 -5.26 -4.74
C LYS A 8 5.19 -6.24 -3.75
N THR A 9 5.21 -5.89 -2.46
CA THR A 9 5.83 -6.70 -1.41
C THR A 9 5.08 -8.01 -1.26
N ILE A 10 5.78 -9.12 -1.45
CA ILE A 10 5.23 -10.47 -1.32
C ILE A 10 6.21 -11.29 -0.51
N LEU A 11 5.74 -11.86 0.59
CA LEU A 11 6.50 -12.82 1.38
C LEU A 11 6.72 -14.09 0.55
N GLY A 12 7.97 -14.54 0.45
CA GLY A 12 8.30 -15.77 -0.29
C GLY A 12 8.17 -15.64 -1.80
N LYS A 13 8.33 -14.43 -2.38
CA LYS A 13 8.28 -14.21 -3.83
C LYS A 13 9.12 -15.21 -4.64
N SER A 14 10.29 -15.60 -4.13
CA SER A 14 11.19 -16.56 -4.77
C SER A 14 10.67 -18.01 -4.80
N LEU A 15 9.61 -18.33 -4.06
CA LEU A 15 9.02 -19.67 -3.93
C LEU A 15 7.77 -19.87 -4.80
N ILE A 16 7.30 -18.83 -5.49
CA ILE A 16 6.05 -18.84 -6.25
C ILE A 16 6.30 -18.60 -7.74
N SER A 17 5.49 -19.25 -8.59
CA SER A 17 5.57 -19.12 -10.05
C SER A 17 5.24 -17.70 -10.52
N PRO A 18 5.69 -17.29 -11.73
CA PRO A 18 5.42 -15.95 -12.27
C PRO A 18 3.93 -15.58 -12.29
N ASP A 19 3.06 -16.54 -12.58
CA ASP A 19 1.61 -16.34 -12.56
C ASP A 19 1.09 -16.00 -11.15
N GLN A 20 1.64 -16.66 -10.12
CA GLN A 20 1.30 -16.36 -8.73
C GLN A 20 1.87 -15.01 -8.29
N GLN A 21 3.07 -14.64 -8.76
CA GLN A 21 3.64 -13.32 -8.49
C GLN A 21 2.81 -12.18 -9.09
N ALA A 22 2.11 -12.42 -10.20
CA ALA A 22 1.22 -11.43 -10.81
C ALA A 22 -0.08 -11.23 -10.01
N ILE A 23 -0.54 -12.26 -9.28
CA ILE A 23 -1.77 -12.24 -8.50
C ILE A 23 -1.53 -11.66 -7.09
N HIS A 24 -0.41 -12.02 -6.46
CA HIS A 24 -0.06 -11.59 -5.10
C HIS A 24 0.59 -10.20 -5.09
N GLY A 25 0.55 -9.51 -3.94
CA GLY A 25 1.21 -8.20 -3.79
C GLY A 25 0.51 -7.03 -4.48
N GLN A 26 -0.78 -7.16 -4.81
CA GLN A 26 -1.55 -6.07 -5.41
C GLN A 26 -2.08 -5.10 -4.34
N TYR A 27 -1.20 -4.27 -3.77
CA TYR A 27 -1.54 -3.35 -2.68
C TYR A 27 -2.62 -2.33 -3.02
N LYS A 28 -2.77 -1.99 -4.31
CA LYS A 28 -3.89 -1.20 -4.83
C LYS A 28 -5.27 -1.80 -4.54
N LEU A 29 -5.40 -3.13 -4.62
CA LEU A 29 -6.64 -3.84 -4.29
C LEU A 29 -6.71 -4.17 -2.79
N LEU A 30 -5.60 -4.68 -2.23
CA LEU A 30 -5.53 -5.07 -0.83
C LEU A 30 -5.81 -3.91 0.12
N GLY A 31 -5.29 -2.71 -0.17
CA GLY A 31 -5.53 -1.52 0.62
C GLY A 31 -7.03 -1.20 0.73
N LYS A 32 -7.73 -1.18 -0.42
CA LYS A 32 -9.17 -0.91 -0.47
C LYS A 32 -9.99 -1.99 0.22
N GLN A 33 -9.68 -3.25 -0.03
CA GLN A 33 -10.36 -4.38 0.62
C GLN A 33 -10.16 -4.36 2.14
N THR A 34 -8.96 -4.02 2.60
CA THR A 34 -8.66 -3.91 4.04
C THR A 34 -9.40 -2.74 4.66
N ALA A 35 -9.42 -1.57 4.01
CA ALA A 35 -10.18 -0.41 4.47
C ALA A 35 -11.69 -0.72 4.57
N ALA A 36 -12.26 -1.43 3.59
CA ALA A 36 -13.67 -1.82 3.60
C ALA A 36 -14.02 -2.79 4.74
N LYS A 37 -13.06 -3.60 5.20
CA LYS A 37 -13.26 -4.56 6.29
C LYS A 37 -13.10 -3.95 7.68
N ILE A 38 -12.42 -2.82 7.81
CA ILE A 38 -12.13 -2.18 9.10
C ILE A 38 -13.11 -1.01 9.31
N PRO A 39 -14.06 -1.11 10.25
CA PRO A 39 -14.98 -0.03 10.55
C PRO A 39 -14.24 1.26 10.95
N GLY A 40 -14.55 2.37 10.28
CA GLY A 40 -13.90 3.66 10.55
C GLY A 40 -12.49 3.82 9.97
N ALA A 41 -12.01 2.86 9.18
CA ALA A 41 -10.71 3.01 8.52
C ALA A 41 -10.74 4.11 7.46
N LYS A 42 -9.80 5.04 7.56
CA LYS A 42 -9.44 5.96 6.49
C LYS A 42 -8.31 5.36 5.67
N ILE A 43 -8.42 5.43 4.35
CA ILE A 43 -7.36 5.03 3.44
C ILE A 43 -6.82 6.25 2.72
N ILE A 44 -5.50 6.37 2.68
CA ILE A 44 -4.77 7.36 1.90
C ILE A 44 -3.81 6.59 1.00
N GLU A 45 -4.03 6.74 -0.31
CA GLU A 45 -3.24 6.09 -1.34
C GLU A 45 -2.24 7.11 -1.91
N PHE A 46 -0.97 6.71 -2.03
CA PHE A 46 0.07 7.48 -2.69
C PHE A 46 0.33 6.88 -4.08
N GLU A 47 0.11 7.67 -5.13
CA GLU A 47 0.48 7.30 -6.50
C GLU A 47 2.00 7.43 -6.68
N SER A 48 2.61 6.56 -7.49
CA SER A 48 4.08 6.51 -7.72
C SER A 48 4.93 6.23 -6.47
N CYS A 49 4.33 5.61 -5.45
CA CYS A 49 5.00 5.24 -4.22
C CYS A 49 4.91 3.73 -3.99
N GLY A 50 6.03 3.13 -3.62
CA GLY A 50 6.19 1.73 -3.25
C GLY A 50 5.86 1.46 -1.78
N HIS A 51 6.63 0.57 -1.17
CA HIS A 51 6.36 0.07 0.18
C HIS A 51 6.55 1.13 1.28
N ILE A 52 7.39 2.14 1.04
CA ILE A 52 7.90 3.04 2.09
C ILE A 52 7.57 4.51 1.78
N PRO A 53 6.30 4.94 1.91
CA PRO A 53 5.87 6.30 1.58
C PRO A 53 6.54 7.40 2.40
N HIS A 54 6.94 7.11 3.64
CA HIS A 54 7.63 8.10 4.48
C HIS A 54 9.08 8.38 4.03
N ILE A 55 9.68 7.55 3.18
CA ILE A 55 11.01 7.77 2.60
C ILE A 55 10.89 8.27 1.15
N GLU A 56 9.99 7.67 0.36
CA GLU A 56 9.83 8.00 -1.05
C GLU A 56 9.12 9.34 -1.28
N VAL A 57 8.08 9.62 -0.50
CA VAL A 57 7.27 10.85 -0.57
C VAL A 57 7.12 11.50 0.81
N PRO A 58 8.22 11.87 1.49
CA PRO A 58 8.21 12.29 2.89
C PRO A 58 7.30 13.50 3.14
N THR A 59 7.28 14.44 2.20
CA THR A 59 6.44 15.65 2.27
C THR A 59 4.95 15.30 2.20
N GLU A 60 4.54 14.55 1.17
CA GLU A 60 3.14 14.14 0.99
C GLU A 60 2.68 13.24 2.13
N PHE A 61 3.53 12.31 2.57
CA PHE A 61 3.27 11.45 3.71
C PHE A 61 3.05 12.25 5.00
N THR A 62 3.91 13.24 5.28
CA THR A 62 3.80 14.08 6.49
C THR A 62 2.52 14.92 6.45
N VAL A 63 2.18 15.52 5.31
CA VAL A 63 0.93 16.28 5.14
C VAL A 63 -0.28 15.36 5.34
N ALA A 64 -0.28 14.18 4.72
CA ALA A 64 -1.35 13.20 4.86
C ALA A 64 -1.48 12.69 6.30
N LEU A 65 -0.37 12.48 7.00
CA LEU A 65 -0.33 12.07 8.41
C LEU A 65 -0.94 13.15 9.31
N LEU A 66 -0.47 14.39 9.20
CA LEU A 66 -0.95 15.51 10.00
C LEU A 66 -2.42 15.86 9.72
N GLY A 67 -2.87 15.73 8.47
CA GLY A 67 -4.28 15.95 8.10
C GLY A 67 -5.22 14.80 8.48
N SER A 68 -4.68 13.65 8.90
CA SER A 68 -5.47 12.47 9.29
C SER A 68 -5.61 12.27 10.79
N LEU A 69 -4.78 12.95 11.59
CA LEU A 69 -4.88 13.05 13.05
C LEU A 69 -6.11 13.88 13.44
#